data_AF-A0A521PWR1-F1
#
_entry.id   AF-A0A521PWR1-F1
#
_cell.length_a   1.000
_cell.length_b   1.000
_cell.length_c   1.000
_cell.angle_alpha   90.00
_cell.angle_beta   90.00
_cell.angle_gamma   90.00
#
_symmetry.space_group_name_H-M   'P 1'
#
loop_
_entity.id
_entity.type
_entity.pdbx_description
1 polymer ?
#
loop_
_entity_poly.entity_id
_entity_poly.type
_entity_poly.pdbx_seq_one_letter_code
_entity_poly.pdbx_strand_id
1 'polypeptide(L)' 'MAAITKRFGSGGAGLAPGGNAGKPDLATILRDGVDDVTELRTQFIALLAKLDADGGVTDVNYASTLTPAALKNTKA' A
#
# COMPACT_ATOMS: atom_id res chain seq x y z
N MET A 1 -15.86 8.95 17.64
CA MET A 1 -15.21 7.77 17.04
C MET A 1 -16.27 6.71 16.80
N ALA A 2 -16.50 6.32 15.54
CA ALA A 2 -17.43 5.24 15.23
C ALA A 2 -16.77 3.90 15.62
N ALA A 3 -17.35 3.19 16.58
CA ALA A 3 -16.87 1.86 16.95
C ALA A 3 -17.20 0.88 15.82
N ILE A 4 -16.17 0.32 15.20
CA ILE A 4 -16.32 -0.72 14.18
C ILE A 4 -16.77 -2.00 14.90
N THR A 5 -18.03 -2.39 14.68
CA THR A 5 -18.71 -3.47 15.42
C THR A 5 -18.66 -4.83 14.74
N LYS A 6 -18.04 -4.98 13.56
CA LYS A 6 -17.95 -6.26 12.83
C LYS A 6 -16.54 -6.53 12.31
N ARG A 7 -16.15 -7.80 12.31
CA ARG A 7 -14.87 -8.29 11.76
C ARG A 7 -14.85 -8.08 10.24
N PHE A 8 -13.79 -7.49 9.71
CA PHE A 8 -13.53 -7.47 8.26
C PHE A 8 -12.79 -8.74 7.86
N GLY A 9 -13.44 -9.60 7.06
CA GLY A 9 -12.83 -10.78 6.45
C GLY A 9 -12.50 -11.90 7.45
N SER A 10 -12.99 -13.12 7.20
CA SER A 10 -12.72 -14.30 8.02
C SER A 10 -11.32 -14.90 7.85
N GLY A 11 -10.32 -14.12 7.41
CA GLY A 11 -9.04 -14.66 6.92
C GLY A 11 -7.77 -13.88 7.25
N GLY A 12 -7.80 -12.84 8.08
CA GLY A 12 -6.61 -12.04 8.40
C GLY A 12 -6.43 -11.76 9.90
N ALA A 13 -5.19 -11.90 10.40
CA ALA A 13 -4.59 -11.47 11.68
C ALA A 13 -5.36 -11.61 13.01
N GLY A 14 -6.60 -12.13 13.03
CA GLY A 14 -7.39 -12.28 14.25
C GLY A 14 -7.81 -10.93 14.86
N LEU A 15 -8.15 -9.94 14.04
CA LEU A 15 -8.54 -8.60 14.51
C LEU A 15 -9.87 -8.67 15.26
N ALA A 16 -9.81 -8.64 16.60
CA ALA A 16 -10.97 -8.50 17.46
C ALA A 16 -11.30 -7.00 17.62
N PRO A 17 -12.56 -6.56 17.41
CA PRO A 17 -12.96 -5.21 17.77
C PRO A 17 -12.83 -5.04 19.29
N GLY A 18 -12.07 -4.04 19.73
CA GLY A 18 -11.89 -3.73 21.15
C GLY A 18 -10.47 -3.60 21.68
N GLY A 19 -9.44 -3.49 20.83
CA GLY A 19 -8.08 -3.07 21.23
C GLY A 19 -7.56 -3.77 22.49
N ASN A 20 -7.37 -5.09 22.44
CA ASN A 20 -6.77 -5.81 23.56
C ASN A 20 -5.33 -5.33 23.78
N ALA A 21 -4.93 -5.12 25.03
CA ALA A 21 -3.56 -4.78 25.40
C ALA A 21 -2.56 -5.76 24.73
N GLY A 22 -1.64 -5.23 23.93
CA GLY A 22 -0.63 -6.02 23.20
C GLY A 22 -1.00 -6.45 21.77
N LYS A 23 -2.14 -6.00 21.21
CA LYS A 23 -2.47 -6.17 19.78
C LYS A 23 -2.58 -4.79 19.10
N PRO A 24 -2.00 -4.59 17.90
CA PRO A 24 -2.17 -3.35 17.17
C PRO A 24 -3.65 -3.14 16.83
N ASP A 25 -4.15 -1.93 17.06
CA ASP A 25 -5.53 -1.58 16.75
C ASP A 25 -5.76 -1.44 15.24
N LEU A 26 -7.03 -1.41 14.82
CA LEU A 26 -7.40 -1.28 13.41
C LEU A 26 -6.80 -0.02 12.77
N ALA A 27 -6.75 1.11 13.48
CA ALA A 27 -6.23 2.35 12.92
C ALA A 27 -4.73 2.27 12.64
N THR A 28 -3.99 1.58 13.51
CA THR A 28 -2.55 1.33 13.37
C THR A 28 -2.31 0.42 12.17
N ILE A 29 -3.03 -0.70 12.07
CA ILE A 29 -2.88 -1.63 10.95
C ILE A 29 -3.25 -0.99 9.61
N LEU A 30 -4.31 -0.17 9.57
CA LEU A 30 -4.69 0.53 8.35
C LEU A 30 -3.64 1.59 7.96
N ARG A 31 -2.96 2.21 8.92
CA ARG A 31 -1.85 3.14 8.65
C ARG A 31 -0.63 2.39 8.12
N ASP A 32 -0.22 1.32 8.80
CA ASP A 32 0.93 0.51 8.38
C ASP A 32 0.71 -0.08 6.98
N GLY A 33 -0.51 -0.59 6.70
CA GLY A 33 -0.85 -1.08 5.36
C GLY A 33 -0.87 0.00 4.28
N VAL A 34 -1.15 1.26 4.64
CA VAL A 34 -1.02 2.39 3.73
C VAL A 34 0.45 2.71 3.46
N ASP A 35 1.30 2.64 4.49
CA ASP A 35 2.74 2.87 4.36
C ASP A 35 3.39 1.78 3.49
N ASP A 36 3.06 0.51 3.71
CA ASP A 36 3.55 -0.62 2.91
C ASP A 36 3.18 -0.47 1.42
N VAL A 37 1.93 -0.10 1.12
CA VAL A 37 1.49 0.10 -0.26
C VAL A 37 2.15 1.33 -0.89
N THR A 38 2.43 2.37 -0.08
CA THR A 38 3.15 3.56 -0.53
C THR A 38 4.60 3.22 -0.89
N GLU A 39 5.26 2.41 -0.07
CA GLU A 39 6.62 1.92 -0.32
C GLU A 39 6.66 1.05 -1.58
N LEU A 40 5.74 0.09 -1.72
CA LEU A 40 5.63 -0.74 -2.92
C LEU A 40 5.45 0.09 -4.20
N ARG A 41 4.58 1.11 -4.16
CA ARG A 41 4.40 2.03 -5.29
C ARG A 41 5.70 2.77 -5.63
N THR A 42 6.43 3.21 -4.61
CA THR A 42 7.70 3.95 -4.79
C THR A 42 8.77 3.06 -5.42
N GLN A 43 8.96 1.85 -4.90
CA GLN A 43 9.89 0.87 -5.45
C GLN A 43 9.53 0.46 -6.88
N PHE A 44 8.23 0.32 -7.18
CA PHE A 44 7.77 0.01 -8.52
C PHE A 44 8.12 1.12 -9.51
N ILE A 45 7.88 2.39 -9.17
CA ILE A 45 8.26 3.54 -10.03
C ILE A 45 9.78 3.57 -10.24
N ALA A 46 10.56 3.31 -9.18
CA ALA A 46 12.01 3.23 -9.28
C ALA A 46 12.48 2.10 -10.22
N LEU A 47 11.80 0.95 -10.20
CA LEU A 47 12.03 -0.14 -11.13
C LEU A 47 11.76 0.28 -12.58
N LEU A 48 10.62 0.95 -12.85
CA LEU A 48 10.31 1.42 -14.20
C LEU A 48 11.37 2.39 -14.72
N ALA A 49 11.84 3.31 -13.87
CA ALA A 49 12.92 4.23 -14.25
C ALA A 49 14.24 3.51 -14.56
N LYS A 50 14.56 2.43 -13.84
CA LYS A 50 15.73 1.59 -14.15
C LYS A 50 15.59 0.85 -15.47
N LEU A 51 14.39 0.34 -15.76
CA LEU A 51 14.12 -0.33 -17.04
C LEU A 51 14.20 0.65 -18.21
N ASP A 52 13.71 1.88 -18.05
CA ASP A 52 13.80 2.93 -19.08
C ASP A 52 15.24 3.41 -19.30
N ALA A 53 16.10 3.28 -18.28
CA ALA A 53 17.52 3.56 -18.38
C ALA A 53 18.34 2.35 -18.87
N ASP A 54 17.72 1.18 -19.02
CA ASP A 54 18.40 -0.03 -19.48
C ASP A 54 18.60 0.02 -20.99
N GLY A 55 19.85 -0.08 -21.44
CA GLY A 55 20.21 0.06 -22.85
C GLY A 55 19.69 -1.05 -23.77
N GLY A 56 19.15 -2.14 -23.21
CA GLY A 56 18.46 -3.19 -23.96
C GLY A 56 17.00 -2.87 -24.26
N VAL A 57 16.42 -1.87 -23.59
CA VAL A 57 15.05 -1.40 -23.82
C VAL A 57 15.10 -0.20 -24.76
N THR A 58 14.97 -0.45 -26.07
CA THR A 58 15.14 0.61 -27.09
C THR A 58 13.84 1.29 -27.51
N ASP A 59 12.70 0.60 -27.35
CA ASP A 59 11.46 0.97 -28.05
C ASP A 59 10.34 1.42 -27.11
N VAL A 60 10.52 1.26 -25.80
CA VAL A 60 9.46 1.44 -24.80
C VAL A 60 9.96 2.22 -23.58
N ASN A 61 9.23 3.28 -23.24
CA ASN A 61 9.39 3.97 -21.95
C ASN A 61 8.29 3.48 -20.98
N TYR A 62 8.60 2.47 -20.19
CA TYR A 62 7.69 1.85 -19.21
C TYR A 62 7.18 2.83 -18.17
N ALA A 63 8.00 3.78 -17.69
CA ALA A 63 7.55 4.76 -16.70
C ALA A 63 6.43 5.65 -17.25
N SER A 64 6.40 5.89 -18.57
CA SER A 64 5.37 6.72 -19.21
C SER A 64 4.01 6.03 -19.31
N THR A 65 3.96 4.70 -19.26
CA THR A 65 2.75 3.90 -19.50
C THR A 65 2.26 3.15 -18.26
N LEU A 66 3.16 2.72 -17.39
CA LEU A 66 2.86 1.82 -16.27
C LEU A 66 2.92 2.49 -14.90
N THR A 67 3.28 3.77 -14.80
CA THR A 67 3.33 4.47 -13.51
C THR A 67 1.95 4.46 -12.83
N PRO A 68 1.83 3.84 -11.63
CA PRO A 68 0.55 3.80 -10.93
C PRO A 68 0.14 5.19 -10.41
N ALA A 69 -1.16 5.46 -10.44
CA ALA A 69 -1.73 6.66 -9.82
C ALA A 69 -1.42 6.71 -8.31
N ALA A 70 -1.42 7.91 -7.74
CA ALA A 70 -1.24 8.09 -6.30
C ALA A 70 -2.40 7.46 -5.50
N LEU A 71 -2.12 6.98 -4.29
CA LEU A 71 -3.13 6.48 -3.37
C LEU A 71 -4.10 7.61 -2.99
N LYS A 72 -5.40 7.31 -2.99
CA LYS A 72 -6.46 8.29 -2.71
C LYS A 72 -6.73 8.46 -1.21
N ASN A 73 -6.43 7.40 -0.47
CA ASN A 73 -6.62 7.21 0.96
C ASN A 73 -5.54 7.90 1.82
N THR A 74 -4.52 8.52 1.19
CA THR A 74 -3.50 9.37 1.84
C THR A 74 -3.67 10.85 1.57
N LYS A 75 -4.74 11.26 0.85
CA LYS A 75 -5.07 12.69 0.72
C LYS A 75 -5.62 13.19 2.06
N ALA A 76 -4.90 14.14 2.66
CA ALA A 76 -5.34 14.90 3.83
C ALA A 76 -6.67 15.60 3.59
#